data_AF-A0A846YRW1-F1
#
_entry.id   AF-A0A846YRW1-F1
#
_cell.length_a   1.000
_cell.length_b   1.000
_cell.length_c   1.000
_cell.angle_alpha   90.00
_cell.angle_beta   90.00
_cell.angle_gamma   90.00
#
_symmetry.space_group_name_H-M   'P 1'
#
loop_
_entity.id
_entity.type
_entity.pdbx_description
1 polymer ?
#
loop_
_entity_poly.entity_id
_entity_poly.type
_entity_poly.pdbx_seq_one_letter_code
_entity_poly.pdbx_strand_id
1 'polypeptide(L)'
;MFCLAALIPSPPVLVPELCGGAAPAGAAAAVPPEEPAVTALRTAVLALGRELAGVASQWTVLGAGATDQEYDSGATGSFRGFGPAVTVSLGGPPEISGANPDLPLAVLIAGWLRGAVAPDVLVRAQLLAAGSSPARCAEAGAKLRAELDSMDEPRAVLVVADGAATLSTAAPGYFDPRAEAVQTELERALAAGDRAALLALDPALCAELMLSGRVAYQALAGLFAGDPEPPVAAERYRDAPYGVGYYAGLWRPGGVDR
;
A
#
# COMPACT_ATOMS: atom_id res chain seq x y z
N MET A 1 -10.03 -1.38 -18.20
CA MET A 1 -8.76 -0.86 -18.71
C MET A 1 -7.94 -0.41 -17.52
N PHE A 2 -6.68 -0.86 -17.38
CA PHE A 2 -5.79 -0.37 -16.32
C PHE A 2 -5.35 1.08 -16.59
N CYS A 3 -5.33 1.93 -15.55
CA CYS A 3 -4.98 3.34 -15.67
C CYS A 3 -3.68 3.71 -14.97
N LEU A 4 -3.54 3.35 -13.69
CA LEU A 4 -2.38 3.67 -12.87
C LEU A 4 -2.31 2.78 -11.63
N ALA A 5 -1.13 2.72 -11.02
CA ALA A 5 -0.92 2.15 -9.69
C ALA A 5 -0.46 3.25 -8.72
N ALA A 6 -1.12 3.38 -7.58
CA ALA A 6 -0.59 4.14 -6.45
C ALA A 6 0.12 3.19 -5.49
N LEU A 7 1.20 3.66 -4.89
CA LEU A 7 1.94 2.95 -3.86
C LEU A 7 1.81 3.73 -2.55
N ILE A 8 1.41 3.04 -1.50
CA ILE A 8 1.33 3.59 -0.15
C ILE A 8 1.91 2.59 0.87
N PRO A 9 2.45 3.07 2.00
CA PRO A 9 2.82 2.20 3.10
C PRO A 9 1.58 1.79 3.90
N SER A 10 1.76 0.85 4.83
CA SER A 10 0.69 0.30 5.67
C SER A 10 0.72 0.65 7.17
N PRO A 11 1.55 1.57 7.71
CA PRO A 11 1.68 1.70 9.15
C PRO A 11 0.38 2.25 9.76
N PRO A 12 -0.08 1.73 10.90
CA PRO A 12 -1.31 2.19 11.54
C PRO A 12 -1.30 3.68 11.90
N VAL A 13 -0.10 4.29 12.01
CA VAL A 13 0.09 5.74 12.26
C VAL A 13 -0.52 6.63 11.15
N LEU A 14 -0.80 6.05 9.97
CA LEU A 14 -1.57 6.74 8.92
C LEU A 14 -2.98 7.10 9.38
N VAL A 15 -3.57 6.36 10.33
CA VAL A 15 -4.94 6.56 10.82
C VAL A 15 -4.92 7.49 12.04
N PRO A 16 -5.35 8.77 11.92
CA PRO A 16 -5.27 9.73 13.02
C PRO A 16 -5.97 9.25 14.30
N GLU A 17 -7.10 8.55 14.15
CA GLU A 17 -7.89 8.02 15.25
C GLU A 17 -7.12 7.01 16.11
N LEU A 18 -6.09 6.36 15.57
CA LEU A 18 -5.23 5.44 16.32
C LEU A 18 -4.15 6.18 17.12
N CYS A 19 -3.84 7.43 16.75
CA CYS A 19 -2.82 8.26 17.39
C CYS A 19 -3.40 9.27 18.40
N GLY A 20 -4.65 9.07 18.82
CA GLY A 20 -5.36 10.02 19.69
C GLY A 20 -5.97 11.22 18.97
N GLY A 21 -6.00 11.21 17.62
CA GLY A 21 -6.81 12.11 16.82
C GLY A 21 -8.31 11.82 17.01
N ALA A 22 -9.15 12.86 17.02
CA ALA A 22 -10.58 12.69 17.24
C ALA A 22 -11.26 11.95 16.07
N ALA A 23 -12.15 11.01 16.39
CA ALA A 23 -13.15 10.46 15.45
C ALA A 23 -14.10 11.57 14.94
N PRO A 24 -14.88 11.35 13.85
CA PRO A 24 -15.82 12.35 13.37
C PRO A 24 -16.87 12.67 14.44
N ALA A 25 -16.93 13.97 14.79
CA ALA A 25 -17.88 14.66 15.66
C ALA A 25 -17.97 14.21 17.15
N GLY A 26 -17.35 15.00 18.04
CA GLY A 26 -17.94 15.24 19.37
C GLY A 26 -17.02 15.25 20.60
N ALA A 27 -15.73 14.96 20.50
CA ALA A 27 -14.84 15.00 21.67
C ALA A 27 -13.52 15.70 21.35
N ALA A 28 -13.35 16.92 21.87
CA ALA A 28 -12.08 17.65 21.83
C ALA A 28 -11.16 17.09 22.93
N ALA A 29 -10.43 16.03 22.62
CA ALA A 29 -9.21 15.68 23.33
C ALA A 29 -8.03 16.42 22.68
N ALA A 30 -7.09 16.90 23.50
CA ALA A 30 -5.86 17.51 23.01
C ALA A 30 -5.05 16.44 22.26
N VAL A 31 -5.00 16.57 20.93
CA VAL A 31 -4.20 15.71 20.07
C VAL A 31 -2.73 16.01 20.37
N PRO A 32 -1.89 15.02 20.76
CA PRO A 32 -0.45 15.26 20.88
C PRO A 32 0.09 15.73 19.52
N PRO A 33 1.12 16.61 19.50
CA PRO A 33 1.66 17.09 18.24
C PRO A 33 2.19 15.89 17.43
N GLU A 34 1.58 15.66 16.27
CA GLU A 34 2.05 14.61 15.36
C GLU A 34 3.45 14.95 14.84
N GLU A 35 4.29 13.93 14.71
CA GLU A 35 5.61 14.09 14.11
C GLU A 35 5.46 14.60 12.66
N PRO A 36 6.17 15.68 12.26
CA PRO A 36 6.02 16.27 10.94
C PRO A 36 6.18 15.27 9.77
N ALA A 37 7.04 14.26 9.95
CA ALA A 37 7.24 13.19 8.98
C ALA A 37 5.97 12.33 8.79
N VAL A 38 5.26 12.01 9.87
CA VAL A 38 3.99 11.27 9.83
C VAL A 38 2.89 12.09 9.18
N THR A 39 2.79 13.38 9.52
CA THR A 39 1.84 14.30 8.88
C THR A 39 2.09 14.39 7.38
N ALA A 40 3.34 14.59 6.96
CA ALA A 40 3.72 14.65 5.55
C ALA A 40 3.40 13.34 4.81
N LEU A 41 3.71 12.19 5.43
CA LEU A 41 3.38 10.88 4.89
C LEU A 41 1.86 10.73 4.68
N ARG A 42 1.06 11.05 5.69
CA ARG A 42 -0.41 10.96 5.60
C ARG A 42 -0.96 11.90 4.54
N THR A 43 -0.45 13.12 4.44
CA THR A 43 -0.84 14.07 3.38
C THR A 43 -0.57 13.49 1.99
N ALA A 44 0.59 12.88 1.78
CA ALA A 44 0.93 12.21 0.52
C ALA A 44 -0.03 11.06 0.21
N VAL A 45 -0.28 10.15 1.18
CA VAL A 45 -1.19 9.01 1.02
C VAL A 45 -2.62 9.45 0.68
N LEU A 46 -3.15 10.44 1.39
CA LEU A 46 -4.49 10.98 1.10
C LEU A 46 -4.56 11.65 -0.28
N ALA A 47 -3.49 12.33 -0.72
CA ALA A 47 -3.44 12.91 -2.05
C ALA A 47 -3.42 11.84 -3.16
N LEU A 48 -2.68 10.74 -2.96
CA LEU A 48 -2.64 9.60 -3.86
C LEU A 48 -4.01 8.92 -3.97
N GLY A 49 -4.72 8.73 -2.85
CA GLY A 49 -6.07 8.18 -2.87
C GLY A 49 -7.06 9.06 -3.63
N ARG A 50 -6.96 10.40 -3.53
CA ARG A 50 -7.76 11.32 -4.34
C ARG A 50 -7.44 11.23 -5.83
N GLU A 51 -6.17 11.08 -6.17
CA GLU A 51 -5.73 10.93 -7.56
C GLU A 51 -6.21 9.61 -8.19
N LEU A 52 -6.22 8.52 -7.41
CA LEU A 52 -6.86 7.25 -7.78
C LEU A 52 -8.36 7.41 -8.02
N ALA A 53 -9.07 8.07 -7.09
CA ALA A 53 -10.51 8.28 -7.17
C ALA A 53 -10.90 9.12 -8.39
N GLY A 54 -10.05 10.06 -8.79
CA GLY A 54 -10.26 10.91 -9.97
C GLY A 54 -10.14 10.17 -11.30
N VAL A 55 -9.60 8.95 -11.34
CA VAL A 55 -9.42 8.18 -12.59
C VAL A 55 -10.17 6.86 -12.63
N ALA A 56 -10.52 6.27 -11.49
CA ALA A 56 -11.19 4.97 -11.42
C ALA A 56 -12.13 4.87 -10.22
N SER A 57 -13.34 4.36 -10.47
CA SER A 57 -14.34 4.03 -9.45
C SER A 57 -14.16 2.63 -8.84
N GLN A 58 -13.19 1.86 -9.34
CA GLN A 58 -12.91 0.50 -8.89
C GLN A 58 -11.40 0.28 -8.71
N TRP A 59 -10.99 -0.07 -7.49
CA TRP A 59 -9.59 -0.31 -7.13
C TRP A 59 -9.34 -1.79 -6.83
N THR A 60 -8.16 -2.29 -7.23
CA THR A 60 -7.64 -3.56 -6.72
C THR A 60 -6.44 -3.28 -5.83
N VAL A 61 -6.50 -3.72 -4.58
CA VAL A 61 -5.38 -3.65 -3.63
C VAL A 61 -4.44 -4.81 -3.87
N LEU A 62 -3.14 -4.52 -3.97
CA LEU A 62 -2.07 -5.52 -3.93
C LEU A 62 -1.30 -5.36 -2.61
N GLY A 63 -1.17 -6.43 -1.85
CA GLY A 63 -0.43 -6.42 -0.59
C GLY A 63 0.20 -7.77 -0.27
N ALA A 64 0.87 -7.82 0.88
CA ALA A 64 1.42 -9.06 1.43
C ALA A 64 0.50 -9.62 2.52
N GLY A 65 0.43 -10.95 2.62
CA GLY A 65 -0.29 -11.68 3.65
C GLY A 65 0.45 -12.95 4.08
N ALA A 66 -0.04 -13.62 5.12
CA ALA A 66 0.53 -14.90 5.56
C ALA A 66 0.32 -16.00 4.50
N THR A 67 -0.80 -15.93 3.78
CA THR A 67 -1.17 -16.81 2.66
C THR A 67 -1.72 -15.96 1.53
N ASP A 68 -1.88 -16.57 0.35
CA ASP A 68 -2.65 -15.96 -0.72
C ASP A 68 -4.12 -15.82 -0.25
N GLN A 69 -4.67 -14.61 -0.32
CA GLN A 69 -6.05 -14.31 0.09
C GLN A 69 -6.67 -13.23 -0.80
N GLU A 70 -7.97 -13.35 -1.04
CA GLU A 70 -8.75 -12.36 -1.78
C GLU A 70 -9.90 -11.85 -0.91
N TYR A 71 -10.21 -10.56 -1.05
CA TYR A 71 -11.33 -9.91 -0.37
C TYR A 71 -12.14 -9.09 -1.38
N ASP A 72 -13.45 -9.24 -1.34
CA ASP A 72 -14.36 -8.44 -2.16
C ASP A 72 -14.76 -7.13 -1.48
N SER A 73 -15.56 -6.32 -2.19
CA SER A 73 -16.04 -5.03 -1.70
C SER A 73 -17.01 -5.12 -0.51
N GLY A 74 -17.48 -6.30 -0.12
CA GLY A 74 -18.27 -6.51 1.08
C GLY A 74 -17.43 -6.62 2.36
N ALA A 75 -16.10 -6.76 2.24
CA ALA A 75 -15.23 -6.91 3.40
C ALA A 75 -15.23 -5.66 4.29
N THR A 76 -15.60 -5.85 5.56
CA THR A 76 -15.58 -4.83 6.61
C THR A 76 -14.62 -5.28 7.71
N GLY A 77 -13.72 -4.38 8.12
CA GLY A 77 -12.66 -4.65 9.08
C GLY A 77 -12.63 -3.67 10.24
N SER A 78 -11.91 -4.01 11.30
CA SER A 78 -11.65 -3.11 12.41
C SER A 78 -10.16 -3.08 12.75
N PHE A 79 -9.66 -1.91 13.13
CA PHE A 79 -8.32 -1.76 13.71
C PHE A 79 -8.23 -2.22 15.17
N ARG A 80 -9.23 -2.98 15.67
CA ARG A 80 -9.23 -3.61 17.00
C ARG A 80 -8.04 -4.60 17.08
N GLY A 81 -6.94 -4.12 17.64
CA GLY A 81 -5.63 -4.81 17.66
C GLY A 81 -4.46 -3.82 17.52
N PHE A 82 -4.71 -2.65 16.93
CA PHE A 82 -3.75 -1.56 16.74
C PHE A 82 -4.07 -0.31 17.57
N GLY A 83 -5.20 -0.29 18.27
CA GLY A 83 -5.67 0.84 19.07
C GLY A 83 -7.20 0.87 19.17
N PRO A 84 -7.83 2.08 19.13
CA PRO A 84 -9.27 2.24 19.05
C PRO A 84 -9.91 1.40 17.93
N ALA A 85 -11.15 0.96 18.16
CA ALA A 85 -11.91 0.15 17.21
C ALA A 85 -12.47 0.98 16.05
N VAL A 86 -11.58 1.51 15.22
CA VAL A 86 -11.93 2.19 13.96
C VAL A 86 -12.40 1.12 12.98
N THR A 87 -13.63 1.26 12.46
CA THR A 87 -14.20 0.35 11.47
C THR A 87 -14.02 0.92 10.07
N VAL A 88 -13.65 0.06 9.13
CA VAL A 88 -13.44 0.38 7.71
C VAL A 88 -14.14 -0.63 6.82
N SER A 89 -14.48 -0.23 5.60
CA SER A 89 -15.08 -1.12 4.61
C SER A 89 -14.46 -0.90 3.23
N LEU A 90 -14.30 -2.00 2.47
CA LEU A 90 -13.88 -1.98 1.07
C LEU A 90 -15.01 -1.54 0.11
N GLY A 91 -16.25 -1.45 0.57
CA GLY A 91 -17.39 -1.04 -0.24
C GLY A 91 -18.61 -0.65 0.61
N GLY A 92 -19.36 0.35 0.14
CA GLY A 92 -20.50 0.88 0.89
C GLY A 92 -20.10 1.53 2.23
N PRO A 93 -21.09 1.88 3.07
CA PRO A 93 -20.86 2.36 4.43
C PRO A 93 -20.38 1.20 5.33
N PRO A 94 -19.48 1.46 6.30
CA PRO A 94 -18.98 0.43 7.20
C PRO A 94 -20.09 -0.07 8.15
N GLU A 95 -20.29 -1.39 8.18
CA GLU A 95 -21.19 -2.02 9.15
C GLU A 95 -20.45 -2.30 10.46
N ILE A 96 -20.89 -1.69 11.56
CA ILE A 96 -20.25 -1.87 12.88
C ILE A 96 -20.42 -3.32 13.37
N SER A 97 -21.57 -3.93 13.09
CA SER A 97 -21.85 -5.32 13.42
C SER A 97 -21.20 -6.23 12.38
N GLY A 98 -20.23 -7.06 12.78
CA GLY A 98 -19.55 -7.99 11.89
C GLY A 98 -18.22 -7.52 11.30
N ALA A 99 -17.71 -6.36 11.74
CA ALA A 99 -16.37 -5.91 11.37
C ALA A 99 -15.29 -6.90 11.85
N ASN A 100 -14.54 -7.47 10.91
CA ASN A 100 -13.53 -8.48 11.20
C ASN A 100 -12.24 -7.84 11.76
N PRO A 101 -11.82 -8.15 13.00
CA PRO A 101 -10.59 -7.61 13.59
C PRO A 101 -9.31 -8.23 13.00
N ASP A 102 -9.43 -9.37 12.30
CA ASP A 102 -8.31 -10.14 11.79
C ASP A 102 -8.01 -9.85 10.30
N LEU A 103 -8.62 -8.82 9.71
CA LEU A 103 -8.26 -8.40 8.36
C LEU A 103 -6.80 -7.93 8.33
N PRO A 104 -6.02 -8.33 7.30
CA PRO A 104 -4.64 -7.89 7.16
C PRO A 104 -4.54 -6.37 7.05
N LEU A 105 -3.45 -5.82 7.60
CA LEU A 105 -3.27 -4.37 7.71
C LEU A 105 -3.34 -3.65 6.35
N ALA A 106 -2.85 -4.28 5.28
CA ALA A 106 -2.98 -3.75 3.92
C ALA A 106 -4.44 -3.52 3.50
N VAL A 107 -5.35 -4.41 3.91
CA VAL A 107 -6.79 -4.31 3.66
C VAL A 107 -7.43 -3.23 4.53
N LEU A 108 -7.05 -3.16 5.80
CA LEU A 108 -7.54 -2.14 6.74
C LEU A 108 -7.15 -0.72 6.28
N ILE A 109 -5.90 -0.52 5.87
CA ILE A 109 -5.41 0.77 5.37
C ILE A 109 -6.08 1.15 4.05
N ALA A 110 -6.30 0.20 3.14
CA ALA A 110 -7.05 0.46 1.92
C ALA A 110 -8.50 0.89 2.20
N GLY A 111 -9.19 0.20 3.12
CA GLY A 111 -10.54 0.57 3.56
C GLY A 111 -10.59 1.94 4.23
N TRP A 112 -9.59 2.27 5.06
CA TRP A 112 -9.45 3.60 5.67
C TRP A 112 -9.26 4.70 4.62
N LEU A 113 -8.30 4.52 3.71
CA LEU A 113 -8.02 5.51 2.65
C LEU A 113 -9.26 5.74 1.79
N ARG A 114 -9.92 4.65 1.36
CA ARG A 114 -11.19 4.71 0.62
C ARG A 114 -12.23 5.52 1.39
N GLY A 115 -12.48 5.18 2.66
CA GLY A 115 -13.45 5.91 3.49
C GLY A 115 -13.13 7.40 3.64
N ALA A 116 -11.84 7.75 3.71
CA ALA A 116 -11.38 9.11 3.90
C ALA A 116 -11.49 10.00 2.64
N VAL A 117 -11.26 9.44 1.45
CA VAL A 117 -11.13 10.26 0.22
C VAL A 117 -11.95 9.79 -0.98
N ALA A 118 -12.54 8.60 -0.92
CA ALA A 118 -13.20 7.95 -2.05
C ALA A 118 -14.36 7.03 -1.60
N PRO A 119 -15.35 7.54 -0.82
CA PRO A 119 -16.39 6.70 -0.21
C PRO A 119 -17.31 5.99 -1.22
N ASP A 120 -17.34 6.44 -2.48
CA ASP A 120 -18.15 5.83 -3.55
C ASP A 120 -17.37 4.80 -4.39
N VAL A 121 -16.05 4.68 -4.20
CA VAL A 121 -15.23 3.67 -4.90
C VAL A 121 -15.53 2.28 -4.35
N LEU A 122 -15.50 1.27 -5.21
CA LEU A 122 -15.48 -0.14 -4.78
C LEU A 122 -14.05 -0.66 -4.79
N VAL A 123 -13.65 -1.30 -3.70
CA VAL A 123 -12.31 -1.86 -3.54
C VAL A 123 -12.42 -3.38 -3.40
N ARG A 124 -11.53 -4.10 -4.06
CA ARG A 124 -11.21 -5.50 -3.74
C ARG A 124 -9.73 -5.61 -3.39
N ALA A 125 -9.32 -6.68 -2.72
CA ALA A 125 -7.92 -6.90 -2.37
C ALA A 125 -7.44 -8.28 -2.78
N GLN A 126 -6.20 -8.34 -3.24
CA GLN A 126 -5.43 -9.55 -3.51
C GLN A 126 -4.14 -9.47 -2.69
N LEU A 127 -4.01 -10.37 -1.71
CA LEU A 127 -2.80 -10.51 -0.91
C LEU A 127 -2.01 -11.71 -1.39
N LEU A 128 -0.70 -11.53 -1.52
CA LEU A 128 0.24 -12.59 -1.85
C LEU A 128 0.91 -13.10 -0.58
N ALA A 129 1.06 -14.42 -0.48
CA ALA A 129 1.81 -15.03 0.60
C ALA A 129 3.23 -14.45 0.64
N ALA A 130 3.68 -13.98 1.81
CA ALA A 130 4.97 -13.30 1.99
C ALA A 130 6.17 -14.15 1.54
N GLY A 131 6.03 -15.48 1.57
CA GLY A 131 7.02 -16.45 1.09
C GLY A 131 6.99 -16.75 -0.42
N SER A 132 6.13 -16.09 -1.21
CA SER A 132 6.01 -16.34 -2.65
C SER A 132 7.32 -16.08 -3.39
N SER A 133 7.65 -16.92 -4.37
CA SER A 133 8.84 -16.72 -5.19
C SER A 133 8.70 -15.45 -6.05
N PRO A 134 9.81 -14.78 -6.42
CA PRO A 134 9.77 -13.61 -7.30
C PRO A 134 8.99 -13.85 -8.61
N ALA A 135 9.16 -15.03 -9.20
CA ALA A 135 8.44 -15.43 -10.42
C ALA A 135 6.92 -15.51 -10.20
N ARG A 136 6.46 -16.08 -9.08
CA ARG A 136 5.03 -16.16 -8.75
C ARG A 136 4.44 -14.77 -8.52
N CYS A 137 5.18 -13.88 -7.84
CA CYS A 137 4.75 -12.50 -7.64
C CYS A 137 4.61 -11.76 -8.98
N ALA A 138 5.61 -11.88 -9.87
CA ALA A 138 5.57 -11.29 -11.20
C ALA A 138 4.40 -11.81 -12.04
N GLU A 139 4.16 -13.13 -12.01
CA GLU A 139 3.04 -13.77 -12.70
C GLU A 139 1.69 -13.27 -12.17
N ALA A 140 1.54 -13.14 -10.85
CA ALA A 140 0.32 -12.59 -10.25
C ALA A 140 0.06 -11.15 -10.72
N GLY A 141 1.10 -10.31 -10.77
CA GLY A 141 1.03 -8.96 -11.33
C GLY A 141 0.59 -8.93 -12.79
N ALA A 142 1.21 -9.76 -13.62
CA ALA A 142 0.90 -9.84 -15.05
C ALA A 142 -0.53 -10.36 -15.30
N LYS A 143 -0.99 -11.34 -14.51
CA LYS A 143 -2.37 -11.84 -14.54
C LYS A 143 -3.36 -10.75 -14.15
N LEU A 144 -3.07 -9.99 -13.08
CA LEU A 144 -3.90 -8.86 -12.69
C LEU A 144 -3.96 -7.82 -13.82
N ARG A 145 -2.82 -7.49 -14.46
CA ARG A 145 -2.81 -6.56 -15.60
C ARG A 145 -3.77 -7.00 -16.70
N ALA A 146 -3.67 -8.26 -17.13
CA ALA A 146 -4.51 -8.82 -18.18
C ALA A 146 -6.01 -8.76 -17.81
N GLU A 147 -6.35 -9.05 -16.56
CA GLU A 147 -7.73 -8.93 -16.06
C GLU A 147 -8.22 -7.47 -16.08
N LEU A 148 -7.40 -6.52 -15.62
CA LEU A 148 -7.79 -5.11 -15.58
C LEU A 148 -7.94 -4.51 -16.98
N ASP A 149 -7.12 -4.93 -17.93
CA ASP A 149 -7.18 -4.49 -19.33
C ASP A 149 -8.38 -5.09 -20.08
N SER A 150 -8.89 -6.25 -19.67
CA SER A 150 -10.11 -6.82 -20.27
C SER A 150 -11.41 -6.15 -19.81
N MET A 151 -11.34 -5.24 -18.84
CA MET A 151 -12.52 -4.48 -18.38
C MET A 151 -12.78 -3.28 -19.29
N ASP A 152 -14.05 -2.92 -19.52
CA ASP A 152 -14.36 -1.70 -20.28
C ASP A 152 -14.13 -0.44 -19.42
N GLU A 153 -14.45 -0.51 -18.13
CA GLU A 153 -14.32 0.62 -17.21
C GLU A 153 -12.88 0.86 -16.73
N PRO A 154 -12.48 2.13 -16.47
CA PRO A 154 -11.20 2.47 -15.85
C PRO A 154 -10.96 1.76 -14.51
N ARG A 155 -9.80 1.12 -14.37
CA ARG A 155 -9.37 0.42 -13.17
C ARG A 155 -8.05 0.96 -12.68
N ALA A 156 -7.89 1.02 -11.37
CA ALA A 156 -6.62 1.38 -10.77
C ALA A 156 -6.17 0.37 -9.71
N VAL A 157 -4.87 0.35 -9.44
CA VAL A 157 -4.28 -0.53 -8.43
C VAL A 157 -3.77 0.31 -7.26
N LEU A 158 -4.01 -0.17 -6.04
CA LEU A 158 -3.41 0.37 -4.83
C LEU A 158 -2.44 -0.67 -4.28
N VAL A 159 -1.14 -0.44 -4.43
CA VAL A 159 -0.10 -1.26 -3.82
C VAL A 159 0.11 -0.78 -2.39
N VAL A 160 -0.11 -1.66 -1.42
CA VAL A 160 0.06 -1.38 0.01
C VAL A 160 1.22 -2.20 0.52
N ALA A 161 2.36 -1.54 0.75
CA ALA A 161 3.64 -2.20 0.95
C ALA A 161 4.62 -1.31 1.73
N ASP A 162 5.25 -1.87 2.76
CA ASP A 162 6.31 -1.21 3.53
C ASP A 162 7.70 -1.65 3.06
N GLY A 163 8.69 -0.79 3.29
CA GLY A 163 10.11 -1.08 3.12
C GLY A 163 10.70 -1.82 4.33
N ALA A 164 12.02 -1.73 4.49
CA ALA A 164 12.74 -2.41 5.56
C ALA A 164 12.35 -1.86 6.94
N ALA A 165 12.13 -2.74 7.92
CA ALA A 165 11.75 -2.39 9.30
C ALA A 165 12.93 -2.51 10.29
N THR A 166 14.15 -2.34 9.77
CA THR A 166 15.42 -2.59 10.48
C THR A 166 16.43 -1.43 10.32
N LEU A 167 15.97 -0.22 9.97
CA LEU A 167 16.83 0.92 9.59
C LEU A 167 17.43 1.67 10.79
N SER A 168 16.94 1.43 12.00
CA SER A 168 17.45 2.09 13.20
C SER A 168 17.31 1.20 14.44
N THR A 169 17.97 1.58 15.52
CA THR A 169 17.84 0.88 16.81
C THR A 169 16.46 1.04 17.45
N ALA A 170 15.67 2.00 16.99
CA ALA A 170 14.28 2.21 17.39
C ALA A 170 13.28 1.45 16.49
N ALA A 171 13.76 0.82 15.41
CA ALA A 171 12.93 0.09 14.47
C ALA A 171 12.32 -1.17 15.11
N PRO A 172 11.12 -1.61 14.67
CA PRO A 172 10.48 -2.82 15.18
C PRO A 172 11.36 -4.08 15.06
N GLY A 173 12.14 -4.18 13.98
CA GLY A 173 13.08 -5.28 13.73
C GLY A 173 14.46 -5.08 14.32
N TYR A 174 14.70 -3.97 15.04
CA TYR A 174 16.03 -3.50 15.47
C TYR A 174 16.99 -3.22 14.30
N PHE A 175 18.15 -2.63 14.58
CA PHE A 175 19.08 -2.20 13.54
C PHE A 175 19.79 -3.37 12.85
N ASP A 176 19.71 -3.42 11.52
CA ASP A 176 20.58 -4.23 10.66
C ASP A 176 21.37 -3.31 9.71
N PRO A 177 22.72 -3.33 9.74
CA PRO A 177 23.53 -2.44 8.91
C PRO A 177 23.39 -2.66 7.40
N ARG A 178 22.79 -3.78 6.97
CA ARG A 178 22.50 -4.06 5.55
C ARG A 178 21.23 -3.35 5.08
N ALA A 179 20.35 -2.93 6.00
CA ALA A 179 19.03 -2.39 5.70
C ALA A 179 19.08 -1.12 4.85
N GLU A 180 19.99 -0.20 5.16
CA GLU A 180 20.10 1.11 4.50
C GLU A 180 20.34 0.98 2.99
N ALA A 181 21.29 0.12 2.60
CA ALA A 181 21.63 -0.10 1.20
C ALA A 181 20.46 -0.73 0.42
N VAL A 182 19.78 -1.72 1.01
CA VAL A 182 18.62 -2.38 0.38
C VAL A 182 17.44 -1.43 0.26
N GLN A 183 17.16 -0.64 1.30
CA GLN A 183 16.09 0.34 1.30
C GLN A 183 16.34 1.45 0.26
N THR A 184 17.57 1.96 0.18
CA THR A 184 17.95 2.98 -0.82
C THR A 184 17.77 2.45 -2.24
N GLU A 185 18.15 1.20 -2.50
CA GLU A 185 17.97 0.57 -3.81
C GLU A 185 16.49 0.34 -4.14
N LEU A 186 15.67 -0.06 -3.15
CA LEU A 186 14.22 -0.14 -3.31
C LEU A 186 13.64 1.23 -3.69
N GLU A 187 13.98 2.29 -2.95
CA GLU A 187 13.51 3.65 -3.21
C GLU A 187 13.91 4.14 -4.59
N ARG A 188 15.17 3.92 -5.00
CA ARG A 188 15.64 4.22 -6.35
C ARG A 188 14.81 3.49 -7.40
N ALA A 189 14.57 2.20 -7.21
CA ALA A 189 13.80 1.39 -8.15
C ALA A 189 12.35 1.88 -8.26
N LEU A 190 11.72 2.22 -7.14
CA LEU A 190 10.37 2.78 -7.09
C LEU A 190 10.27 4.16 -7.76
N ALA A 191 11.24 5.04 -7.52
CA ALA A 191 11.28 6.37 -8.13
C ALA A 191 11.57 6.33 -9.64
N ALA A 192 12.30 5.32 -10.12
CA ALA A 192 12.69 5.18 -11.52
C ALA A 192 11.77 4.30 -12.38
N GLY A 193 10.77 3.62 -11.78
CA GLY A 193 9.99 2.64 -12.53
C GLY A 193 10.76 1.34 -12.84
N ASP A 194 11.80 1.01 -12.07
CA ASP A 194 12.76 -0.05 -12.37
C ASP A 194 12.21 -1.44 -12.00
N ARG A 195 11.43 -2.00 -12.93
CA ARG A 195 10.83 -3.33 -12.81
C ARG A 195 11.88 -4.41 -12.53
N ALA A 196 13.06 -4.33 -13.15
CA ALA A 196 14.11 -5.34 -13.02
C ALA A 196 14.69 -5.34 -11.61
N ALA A 197 14.97 -4.16 -11.04
CA ALA A 197 15.44 -4.04 -9.66
C ALA A 197 14.41 -4.56 -8.64
N LEU A 198 13.11 -4.28 -8.83
CA LEU A 198 12.07 -4.83 -7.97
C LEU A 198 12.01 -6.37 -8.03
N LEU A 199 12.16 -6.94 -9.23
CA LEU A 199 12.21 -8.40 -9.41
C LEU A 199 13.47 -9.03 -8.79
N ALA A 200 14.56 -8.28 -8.68
CA ALA A 200 15.82 -8.72 -8.11
C ALA A 200 15.87 -8.70 -6.57
N LEU A 201 14.82 -8.18 -5.89
CA LEU A 201 14.73 -8.22 -4.43
C LEU A 201 14.84 -9.66 -3.91
N ASP A 202 15.91 -9.95 -3.17
CA ASP A 202 16.21 -11.28 -2.66
C ASP A 202 15.22 -11.67 -1.54
N PRO A 203 14.51 -12.81 -1.66
CA PRO A 203 13.51 -13.21 -0.67
C PRO A 203 14.07 -13.41 0.74
N ALA A 204 15.28 -13.97 0.87
CA ALA A 204 15.86 -14.28 2.18
C ALA A 204 16.33 -13.01 2.89
N LEU A 205 17.06 -12.14 2.17
CA LEU A 205 17.51 -10.86 2.69
C LEU A 205 16.33 -9.96 3.05
N CYS A 206 15.29 -9.87 2.21
CA CYS A 206 14.10 -9.09 2.54
C CYS A 206 13.40 -9.62 3.81
N ALA A 207 13.36 -10.93 4.02
CA ALA A 207 12.80 -11.51 5.24
C ALA A 207 13.64 -11.15 6.49
N GLU A 208 14.97 -11.22 6.40
CA GLU A 208 15.88 -10.81 7.48
C GLU A 208 15.74 -9.31 7.82
N LEU A 209 15.56 -8.46 6.82
CA LEU A 209 15.40 -7.01 6.99
C LEU A 209 13.97 -6.58 7.35
N MET A 210 13.05 -7.53 7.49
CA MET A 210 11.62 -7.29 7.67
C MET A 210 11.00 -6.38 6.61
N LEU A 211 11.47 -6.48 5.36
CA LEU A 211 10.91 -5.77 4.20
C LEU A 211 9.61 -6.45 3.75
N SER A 212 8.52 -6.14 4.46
CA SER A 212 7.23 -6.84 4.33
C SER A 212 6.56 -6.64 2.96
N GLY A 213 6.88 -5.54 2.27
CA GLY A 213 6.33 -5.17 0.97
C GLY A 213 6.86 -5.95 -0.24
N ARG A 214 7.91 -6.78 -0.10
CA ARG A 214 8.62 -7.43 -1.23
C ARG A 214 7.68 -8.02 -2.28
N VAL A 215 6.75 -8.87 -1.86
CA VAL A 215 5.88 -9.61 -2.78
C VAL A 215 4.95 -8.68 -3.56
N ALA A 216 4.49 -7.58 -2.94
CA ALA A 216 3.65 -6.58 -3.58
C ALA A 216 4.47 -5.73 -4.57
N TYR A 217 5.72 -5.39 -4.27
CA TYR A 217 6.62 -4.71 -5.21
C TYR A 217 6.99 -5.59 -6.42
N GLN A 218 7.22 -6.89 -6.21
CA GLN A 218 7.48 -7.84 -7.30
C GLN A 218 6.23 -8.06 -8.17
N ALA A 219 5.04 -8.04 -7.56
CA ALA A 219 3.78 -8.06 -8.32
C ALA A 219 3.55 -6.75 -9.07
N LEU A 220 3.89 -5.59 -8.50
CA LEU A 220 3.88 -4.32 -9.22
C LEU A 220 4.79 -4.37 -10.46
N ALA A 221 5.99 -4.93 -10.35
CA ALA A 221 6.85 -5.11 -11.51
C ALA A 221 6.19 -5.98 -12.59
N GLY A 222 5.51 -7.07 -12.18
CA GLY A 222 4.70 -7.91 -13.06
C GLY A 222 3.53 -7.20 -13.72
N LEU A 223 2.84 -6.31 -13.00
CA LEU A 223 1.71 -5.51 -13.49
C LEU A 223 2.10 -4.62 -14.69
N PHE A 224 3.35 -4.20 -14.73
CA PHE A 224 3.92 -3.39 -15.81
C PHE A 224 4.82 -4.19 -16.77
N ALA A 225 4.93 -5.52 -16.62
CA ALA A 225 5.90 -6.32 -17.38
C ALA A 225 5.66 -6.31 -18.91
N GLY A 226 4.40 -6.15 -19.33
CA GLY A 226 4.03 -6.07 -20.75
C GLY A 226 4.25 -4.69 -21.40
N ASP A 227 4.55 -3.66 -20.61
CA ASP A 227 4.73 -2.31 -21.15
C ASP A 227 6.13 -2.17 -21.78
N PRO A 228 6.25 -1.58 -22.98
CA PRO A 228 7.55 -1.45 -23.65
C PRO A 228 8.47 -0.49 -22.89
N GLU A 229 7.92 0.64 -22.44
CA GLU A 229 8.64 1.66 -21.71
C GLU A 229 8.50 1.49 -20.19
N PRO A 230 9.47 1.97 -19.39
CA PRO A 230 9.28 2.12 -17.95
C PRO A 230 8.04 2.98 -17.63
N PRO A 231 7.36 2.72 -16.50
CA PRO A 231 6.25 3.56 -16.09
C PRO A 231 6.73 4.97 -15.75
N VAL A 232 5.87 5.96 -16.01
CA VAL A 232 6.08 7.32 -15.51
C VAL A 232 5.84 7.30 -14.00
N ALA A 233 6.94 7.38 -13.24
CA ALA A 233 6.93 7.36 -11.80
C ALA A 233 6.88 8.78 -11.21
N ALA A 234 6.10 8.98 -10.14
CA ALA A 234 6.06 10.22 -9.39
C ALA A 234 6.11 9.93 -7.89
N GLU A 235 7.27 10.16 -7.28
CA GLU A 235 7.45 10.12 -5.82
C GLU A 235 6.71 11.29 -5.16
N ARG A 236 5.99 11.00 -4.06
CA ARG A 236 5.31 12.00 -3.22
C ARG A 236 5.87 12.04 -1.81
N TYR A 237 6.46 10.94 -1.36
CA TYR A 237 7.07 10.83 -0.05
C TYR A 237 8.12 9.71 -0.04
N ARG A 238 9.25 9.98 0.61
CA ARG A 238 10.20 8.96 1.06
C ARG A 238 10.79 9.41 2.39
N ASP A 239 10.79 8.53 3.38
CA ASP A 239 11.48 8.69 4.66
C ASP A 239 11.36 7.39 5.47
N ALA A 240 12.00 7.30 6.63
CA ALA A 240 11.93 6.15 7.52
C ALA A 240 11.57 6.51 8.99
N PRO A 241 10.44 7.19 9.27
CA PRO A 241 10.03 7.44 10.63
C PRO A 241 9.86 6.12 11.38
N TYR A 242 10.30 6.10 12.65
CA TYR A 242 10.39 4.91 13.48
C TYR A 242 11.31 3.80 12.92
N GLY A 243 12.22 4.12 12.00
CA GLY A 243 13.16 3.15 11.43
C GLY A 243 12.53 2.14 10.46
N VAL A 244 11.35 2.45 9.92
CA VAL A 244 10.69 1.66 8.87
C VAL A 244 10.63 2.47 7.58
N GLY A 245 11.17 1.92 6.49
CA GLY A 245 11.20 2.61 5.20
C GLY A 245 9.81 2.77 4.62
N TYR A 246 9.39 4.01 4.36
CA TYR A 246 8.10 4.33 3.77
C TYR A 246 8.29 5.07 2.45
N TYR A 247 7.60 4.58 1.42
CA TYR A 247 7.52 5.21 0.11
C TYR A 247 6.06 5.43 -0.26
N ALA A 248 5.73 6.61 -0.78
CA ALA A 248 4.43 6.88 -1.37
C ALA A 248 4.60 7.54 -2.74
N GLY A 249 3.93 7.01 -3.76
CA GLY A 249 4.08 7.49 -5.13
C GLY A 249 3.10 6.87 -6.12
N LEU A 250 3.32 7.14 -7.41
CA LEU A 250 2.47 6.68 -8.51
C LEU A 250 3.30 6.13 -9.64
N TRP A 251 2.81 5.06 -10.26
CA TRP A 251 3.27 4.56 -11.54
C TRP A 251 2.13 4.61 -12.55
N ARG A 252 2.42 5.16 -13.73
CA ARG A 252 1.52 5.18 -14.89
C ARG A 252 2.16 4.47 -16.07
N PRO A 253 1.40 3.77 -16.94
CA PRO A 253 1.95 3.23 -18.17
C PRO A 253 2.69 4.31 -18.96
N GLY A 254 3.90 4.01 -19.44
CA GLY A 254 4.68 4.93 -20.27
C GLY A 254 4.01 5.15 -21.63
N GLY A 255 4.03 6.38 -22.15
CA GLY A 255 3.57 6.69 -23.50
C GLY A 255 2.07 6.99 -23.68
N VAL A 256 1.31 7.19 -22.60
CA VAL A 256 -0.03 7.79 -22.70
C VAL A 256 0.11 9.30 -22.53
N ASP A 257 0.39 10.01 -23.62
CA ASP A 257 0.04 11.43 -23.70
C ASP A 257 -1.47 11.53 -23.43
N ARG A 258 -1.85 12.26 -22.38
CA ARG A 258 -3.22 12.73 -22.16
C ARG A 258 -3.38 14.11 -22.75
#